data_AF-A0A7V1ZFB2-F1
#
_entry.id   AF-A0A7V1ZFB2-F1
#
_cell.length_a   1.000
_cell.length_b   1.000
_cell.length_c   1.000
_cell.angle_alpha   90.00
_cell.angle_beta   90.00
_cell.angle_gamma   90.00
#
_symmetry.space_group_name_H-M   'P 1'
#
loop_
_entity.id
_entity.type
_entity.pdbx_description
1 polymer ?
#
loop_
_entity_poly.entity_id
_entity_poly.type
_entity_poly.pdbx_seq_one_letter_code
_entity_poly.pdbx_strand_id
1 'polypeptide(L)'
;AKPINQQISLIIGVLVSSTIIGYVLIILNKAYIIGSKELPAPQATLMSIILKSSFEGNLPWLLLLIGGIISIIFETIGINSLAVSVGLYLPLGLSSSIFLGGLISKILNRNYGVIYSSGIIAGDSLGGIVSAIFIIFSLKFFVFQFNEIFSFLIVLLMFISLLFRKIW
;
A
#
# COMPACT_ATOMS: atom_id res chain seq x y z
N ALA A 1 22.79 -5.61 -26.90
CA ALA A 1 21.42 -5.81 -26.37
C ALA A 1 20.45 -5.88 -27.54
N LYS A 2 19.80 -7.04 -27.78
CA LYS A 2 18.77 -7.19 -28.82
C LYS A 2 17.39 -6.99 -28.17
N PRO A 3 16.46 -6.24 -28.77
CA PRO A 3 15.16 -5.92 -28.17
C PRO A 3 14.31 -7.16 -27.83
N ILE A 4 14.49 -8.25 -28.57
CA ILE A 4 13.80 -9.53 -28.38
C ILE A 4 14.10 -10.18 -27.02
N ASN A 5 15.36 -10.12 -26.55
CA ASN A 5 15.72 -10.74 -25.27
C ASN A 5 15.10 -9.98 -24.08
N GLN A 6 14.85 -8.68 -24.23
CA GLN A 6 14.20 -7.87 -23.21
C GLN A 6 12.69 -8.15 -23.14
N GLN A 7 12.03 -8.32 -24.29
CA GLN A 7 10.62 -8.71 -24.34
C GLN A 7 10.38 -10.10 -23.75
N ILE A 8 11.23 -11.09 -24.07
CA ILE A 8 11.14 -12.43 -23.50
C ILE A 8 11.33 -12.40 -21.98
N SER A 9 12.30 -11.63 -21.48
CA SER A 9 12.50 -11.46 -20.03
C SER A 9 11.30 -10.83 -19.33
N LEU A 10 10.65 -9.84 -19.96
CA LEU A 10 9.43 -9.22 -19.44
C LEU A 10 8.26 -10.21 -19.38
N ILE A 11 8.04 -11.00 -20.44
CA ILE A 11 6.95 -12.00 -20.48
C ILE A 11 7.16 -13.06 -19.39
N ILE A 12 8.37 -13.59 -19.29
CA ILE A 12 8.72 -14.58 -18.26
C ILE A 12 8.56 -13.95 -16.86
N GLY A 13 9.04 -12.72 -16.67
CA GLY A 13 8.92 -12.00 -15.41
C GLY A 13 7.47 -11.80 -14.98
N VAL A 14 6.58 -11.42 -15.91
CA VAL A 14 5.15 -11.23 -15.63
C VAL A 14 4.47 -12.54 -15.29
N LEU A 15 4.76 -13.64 -16.01
CA LEU A 15 4.17 -14.96 -15.74
C LEU A 15 4.59 -15.53 -14.38
N VAL A 16 5.87 -15.40 -14.03
CA VAL A 16 6.39 -15.85 -12.73
C VAL A 16 5.79 -14.99 -11.61
N SER A 17 5.77 -13.67 -11.78
CA SER A 17 5.22 -12.74 -10.78
C SER A 17 3.72 -12.94 -10.57
N SER A 18 2.93 -13.09 -11.64
CA SER A 18 1.47 -13.29 -11.52
C SER A 18 1.13 -14.58 -10.79
N THR A 19 1.89 -15.66 -11.04
CA THR A 19 1.73 -16.95 -10.36
C THR A 19 2.03 -16.83 -8.87
N ILE A 20 3.16 -16.19 -8.52
CA ILE A 20 3.58 -16.00 -7.12
C ILE A 20 2.59 -15.09 -6.37
N ILE A 21 2.20 -13.96 -6.96
CA ILE A 21 1.25 -13.02 -6.34
C ILE A 21 -0.11 -13.71 -6.15
N GLY A 22 -0.58 -14.46 -7.15
CA GLY A 22 -1.82 -15.24 -7.03
C GLY A 22 -1.78 -16.24 -5.87
N TYR A 23 -0.65 -16.95 -5.71
CA TYR A 23 -0.45 -17.87 -4.60
C TYR A 23 -0.47 -17.18 -3.22
N VAL A 24 0.24 -16.05 -3.09
CA VAL A 24 0.26 -15.25 -1.85
C VAL A 24 -1.13 -14.73 -1.50
N LEU A 25 -1.91 -14.28 -2.49
CA LEU A 25 -3.28 -13.81 -2.26
C LEU A 25 -4.20 -14.93 -1.74
N ILE A 26 -4.05 -16.17 -2.23
CA ILE A 26 -4.82 -17.32 -1.73
C ILE A 26 -4.47 -17.62 -0.27
N ILE A 27 -3.18 -17.56 0.09
CA ILE A 27 -2.72 -17.73 1.48
C ILE A 27 -3.34 -16.66 2.39
N LEU A 28 -3.23 -15.39 2.00
CA LEU A 28 -3.77 -14.27 2.79
C LEU A 28 -5.29 -14.35 2.94
N ASN A 29 -6.01 -14.68 1.86
CA ASN A 29 -7.46 -14.81 1.90
C ASN A 29 -7.92 -15.95 2.81
N LYS A 30 -7.16 -17.05 2.89
CA LYS A 30 -7.44 -18.15 3.81
C LYS A 30 -7.17 -17.79 5.27
N ALA A 31 -6.13 -16.99 5.55
CA ALA A 31 -5.75 -16.63 6.90
C ALA A 31 -6.64 -15.53 7.50
N TYR A 32 -6.99 -14.51 6.72
CA TYR A 32 -7.56 -13.26 7.26
C TYR A 32 -8.80 -12.74 6.53
N ILE A 33 -9.17 -13.34 5.39
CA ILE A 33 -10.24 -12.89 4.48
C ILE A 33 -9.99 -11.46 3.95
N ILE A 34 -9.79 -11.31 2.64
CA ILE A 34 -9.52 -9.99 2.05
C ILE A 34 -10.75 -9.09 2.19
N GLY A 35 -10.55 -7.88 2.73
CA GLY A 35 -11.64 -6.93 3.03
C GLY A 35 -12.19 -7.05 4.45
N SER A 36 -11.60 -7.87 5.31
CA SER A 36 -11.87 -7.89 6.75
C SER A 36 -11.24 -6.67 7.45
N LYS A 37 -11.54 -6.50 8.75
CA LYS A 37 -10.92 -5.44 9.58
C LYS A 37 -9.40 -5.58 9.70
N GLU A 38 -8.89 -6.81 9.58
CA GLU A 38 -7.47 -7.13 9.75
C GLU A 38 -6.69 -6.93 8.45
N LEU A 39 -7.34 -7.13 7.30
CA LEU A 39 -6.77 -6.90 5.96
C LEU A 39 -7.72 -6.04 5.11
N PRO A 40 -7.82 -4.73 5.41
CA PRO A 40 -8.62 -3.82 4.60
C PRO A 40 -7.99 -3.66 3.22
N ALA A 41 -8.77 -3.91 2.17
CA ALA A 41 -8.33 -3.75 0.79
C ALA A 41 -9.26 -2.79 0.02
N PRO A 42 -9.33 -1.49 0.39
CA PRO A 42 -10.32 -0.55 -0.16
C PRO A 42 -10.25 -0.44 -1.69
N GLN A 43 -9.03 -0.41 -2.25
CA GLN A 43 -8.84 -0.30 -3.69
C GLN A 43 -9.35 -1.54 -4.44
N ALA A 44 -9.14 -2.75 -3.88
CA ALA A 44 -9.65 -3.98 -4.47
C ALA A 44 -11.19 -4.06 -4.36
N THR A 45 -11.76 -3.62 -3.24
CA THR A 45 -13.21 -3.56 -3.03
C THR A 45 -13.87 -2.55 -3.97
N LEU A 46 -13.27 -1.38 -4.19
CA LEU A 46 -13.79 -0.40 -5.15
C LEU A 46 -13.76 -0.95 -6.58
N MET A 47 -12.67 -1.60 -6.99
CA MET A 47 -12.58 -2.21 -8.31
C MET A 47 -13.59 -3.35 -8.49
N SER A 48 -13.82 -4.18 -7.47
CA SER A 48 -14.81 -5.26 -7.55
C SER A 48 -16.24 -4.73 -7.64
N ILE A 49 -16.55 -3.63 -6.94
CA ILE A 49 -17.85 -2.93 -7.06
C ILE A 49 -18.03 -2.39 -8.47
N ILE A 50 -17.05 -1.69 -9.04
CA ILE A 50 -17.16 -1.14 -10.40
C ILE A 50 -17.36 -2.25 -11.43
N LEU A 51 -16.58 -3.33 -11.34
CA LEU A 51 -16.72 -4.47 -12.25
C LEU A 51 -18.10 -5.12 -12.12
N LYS A 52 -18.56 -5.39 -10.90
CA LYS A 52 -19.87 -5.98 -10.64
C LYS A 52 -21.00 -5.08 -11.15
N SER A 53 -20.96 -3.79 -10.83
CA SER A 53 -21.93 -2.81 -11.31
C SER A 53 -21.92 -2.67 -12.84
N SER A 54 -20.77 -2.87 -13.49
CA SER A 54 -20.65 -2.88 -14.96
C SER A 54 -21.38 -4.06 -15.58
N PHE A 55 -21.20 -5.27 -15.04
CA PHE A 55 -21.91 -6.46 -15.50
C PHE A 55 -23.41 -6.43 -15.20
N GLU A 56 -23.81 -5.83 -14.08
CA GLU A 56 -25.22 -5.65 -13.69
C GLU A 56 -25.89 -4.46 -14.41
N GLY A 57 -25.13 -3.66 -15.16
CA GLY A 57 -25.63 -2.45 -15.85
C GLY A 57 -26.02 -1.30 -14.91
N ASN A 58 -25.82 -1.43 -13.60
CA ASN A 58 -26.19 -0.44 -12.59
C ASN A 58 -24.98 0.39 -12.13
N LEU A 59 -24.23 0.92 -13.09
CA LEU A 59 -23.11 1.80 -12.79
C LEU A 59 -23.62 3.18 -12.35
N PRO A 60 -23.13 3.73 -11.23
CA PRO A 60 -23.47 5.07 -10.80
C PRO A 60 -22.72 6.12 -11.65
N TRP A 61 -23.13 6.26 -12.92
CA TRP A 61 -22.53 7.16 -13.91
C TRP A 61 -22.44 8.60 -13.42
N LEU A 62 -23.44 9.06 -12.66
CA LEU A 62 -23.45 10.40 -12.07
C LEU A 62 -22.26 10.60 -11.10
N LEU A 63 -21.99 9.63 -10.21
CA LEU A 63 -20.88 9.71 -9.26
C LEU A 63 -19.51 9.67 -9.97
N LEU A 64 -19.37 8.84 -11.01
CA LEU A 64 -18.17 8.78 -11.84
C LEU A 64 -17.88 10.11 -12.55
N LEU A 65 -18.91 10.72 -13.15
CA LEU A 65 -18.78 12.01 -13.84
C LEU A 65 -18.46 13.15 -12.86
N ILE A 66 -19.09 13.16 -11.67
CA ILE A 66 -18.75 14.12 -10.61
C ILE A 66 -17.28 14.01 -10.22
N GLY A 67 -16.78 12.79 -9.99
CA GLY A 67 -15.37 12.54 -9.70
C GLY A 67 -14.44 12.99 -10.84
N GLY A 68 -14.85 12.80 -12.09
CA GLY A 68 -14.13 13.27 -13.27
C GLY A 68 -14.05 14.80 -13.33
N ILE A 69 -15.14 15.50 -13.08
CA ILE A 69 -15.19 16.98 -13.03
C ILE A 69 -14.29 17.50 -11.90
N ILE A 70 -14.35 16.89 -10.71
CA ILE A 70 -13.48 17.24 -9.58
C ILE A 70 -12.01 17.04 -9.92
N SER A 71 -11.68 15.94 -10.62
CA SER A 71 -10.30 15.66 -11.05
C SER A 71 -9.79 16.72 -12.02
N ILE A 72 -10.63 17.17 -12.96
CA ILE A 72 -10.30 18.29 -13.87
C ILE A 72 -10.04 19.56 -13.09
N ILE A 73 -10.89 19.89 -12.10
CA ILE A 73 -10.70 21.06 -11.24
C ILE A 73 -9.34 20.99 -10.52
N PHE A 74 -9.00 19.85 -9.91
CA PHE A 74 -7.71 19.69 -9.26
C PHE A 74 -6.53 19.87 -10.23
N GLU A 75 -6.62 19.29 -11.42
CA GLU A 75 -5.58 19.42 -12.43
C GLU A 75 -5.40 20.87 -12.89
N THR A 76 -6.50 21.64 -13.02
CA THR A 76 -6.43 23.07 -13.36
C THR A 76 -5.81 23.95 -12.26
N ILE A 77 -5.92 23.55 -11.00
CA ILE A 77 -5.28 24.24 -9.85
C ILE A 77 -3.80 23.84 -9.73
N GLY A 78 -3.32 22.89 -10.53
CA GLY A 78 -1.97 22.34 -10.47
C GLY A 78 -1.77 21.35 -9.32
N ILE A 79 -2.87 20.83 -8.76
CA ILE A 79 -2.83 19.76 -7.75
C ILE A 79 -3.02 18.43 -8.47
N ASN A 80 -2.11 17.49 -8.26
CA ASN A 80 -2.24 16.16 -8.84
C ASN A 80 -3.46 15.43 -8.25
N SER A 81 -4.51 15.29 -9.06
CA SER A 81 -5.77 14.63 -8.71
C SER A 81 -5.60 13.18 -8.26
N LEU A 82 -4.62 12.47 -8.83
CA LEU A 82 -4.29 11.09 -8.45
C LEU A 82 -3.75 11.02 -7.03
N ALA A 83 -2.85 11.94 -6.65
CA ALA A 83 -2.27 11.96 -5.31
C ALA A 83 -3.34 12.23 -4.23
N VAL A 84 -4.27 13.15 -4.51
CA VAL A 84 -5.40 13.44 -3.62
C VAL A 84 -6.33 12.23 -3.49
N SER A 85 -6.71 11.63 -4.62
CA SER A 85 -7.60 10.46 -4.64
C SER A 85 -6.99 9.28 -3.89
N VAL A 86 -5.67 9.05 -4.08
CA VAL A 86 -4.91 8.02 -3.37
C VAL A 86 -4.90 8.25 -1.87
N GLY A 87 -4.64 9.48 -1.43
CA GLY A 87 -4.64 9.84 -0.01
C GLY A 87 -5.99 9.65 0.68
N LEU A 88 -7.11 9.84 -0.03
CA LEU A 88 -8.46 9.73 0.53
C LEU A 88 -8.91 8.28 0.81
N TYR A 89 -8.41 7.30 0.06
CA TYR A 89 -8.81 5.90 0.26
C TYR A 89 -7.86 5.10 1.16
N LEU A 90 -6.66 5.62 1.44
CA LEU A 90 -5.67 4.91 2.25
C LEU A 90 -6.06 4.91 3.74
N PRO A 91 -5.95 3.77 4.44
CA PRO A 91 -6.09 3.70 5.89
C PRO A 91 -5.14 4.70 6.59
N LEU A 92 -5.61 5.30 7.69
CA LEU A 92 -4.86 6.32 8.43
C LEU A 92 -3.46 5.83 8.88
N GLY A 93 -3.30 4.54 9.18
CA GLY A 93 -2.02 3.93 9.52
C GLY A 93 -0.99 3.95 8.38
N LEU A 94 -1.42 3.69 7.14
CA LEU A 94 -0.54 3.77 5.96
C LEU A 94 -0.27 5.23 5.59
N SER A 95 -1.29 6.07 5.66
CA SER A 95 -1.18 7.51 5.38
C SER A 95 -0.22 8.22 6.33
N SER A 96 -0.17 7.86 7.61
CA SER A 96 0.76 8.43 8.58
C SER A 96 2.22 8.04 8.27
N SER A 97 2.48 6.80 7.86
CA SER A 97 3.81 6.34 7.45
C SER A 97 4.29 7.02 6.16
N ILE A 98 3.41 7.21 5.18
CA ILE A 98 3.70 7.96 3.95
C ILE A 98 3.98 9.43 4.27
N PHE A 99 3.15 10.03 5.12
CA PHE A 99 3.31 11.42 5.57
C PHE A 99 4.65 11.62 6.28
N LEU A 100 5.02 10.71 7.18
CA LEU A 100 6.28 10.77 7.92
C LEU A 100 7.49 10.73 6.98
N GLY A 101 7.56 9.80 6.02
CA GLY A 101 8.69 9.82 5.08
C GLY A 101 8.67 11.01 4.13
N GLY A 102 7.51 11.54 3.75
CA GLY A 102 7.41 12.83 3.04
C GLY A 102 8.01 13.98 3.86
N LEU A 103 7.73 14.00 5.17
CA LEU A 103 8.23 15.00 6.11
C LEU A 103 9.75 14.87 6.32
N ILE A 104 10.27 13.64 6.44
CA ILE A 104 11.72 13.34 6.43
C ILE A 104 12.36 13.87 5.16
N SER A 105 11.77 13.60 3.99
CA SER A 105 12.29 14.06 2.69
C SER A 105 12.44 15.58 2.64
N LYS A 106 11.42 16.30 3.14
CA LYS A 106 11.39 17.76 3.21
C LYS A 106 12.40 18.32 4.21
N ILE A 107 12.55 17.71 5.39
CA ILE A 107 13.52 18.16 6.40
C ILE A 107 14.96 17.93 5.93
N LEU A 108 15.23 16.78 5.33
CA LEU A 108 16.60 16.43 4.91
C LEU A 108 16.97 16.98 3.53
N ASN A 109 16.06 17.61 2.78
CA ASN A 109 16.25 18.02 1.37
C ASN A 109 16.82 16.87 0.51
N ARG A 110 16.44 15.63 0.82
CA ARG A 110 16.91 14.44 0.12
C ARG A 110 15.76 13.47 -0.08
N ASN A 111 15.73 12.85 -1.26
CA ASN A 111 14.71 11.88 -1.67
C ASN A 111 14.71 10.56 -0.84
N TYR A 112 15.52 10.46 0.22
CA TYR A 112 15.57 9.29 1.11
C TYR A 112 14.27 9.05 1.87
N GLY A 113 13.43 10.08 2.04
CA GLY A 113 12.15 9.93 2.72
C GLY A 113 11.19 8.95 2.03
N VAL A 114 11.22 8.87 0.70
CA VAL A 114 10.42 7.90 -0.07
C VAL A 114 10.89 6.47 0.17
N ILE A 115 12.20 6.25 0.23
CA ILE A 115 12.82 4.95 0.51
C ILE A 115 12.51 4.51 1.95
N TYR A 116 12.44 5.45 2.89
CA TYR A 116 12.11 5.17 4.27
C TYR A 116 10.64 4.77 4.44
N SER A 117 9.71 5.54 3.86
CA SER A 117 8.28 5.16 3.85
C SER A 117 8.05 3.83 3.17
N SER A 118 8.64 3.59 1.99
CA SER A 118 8.47 2.31 1.31
C SER A 118 9.07 1.14 2.08
N GLY A 119 10.17 1.36 2.81
CA GLY A 119 10.76 0.37 3.71
C GLY A 119 9.83 -0.02 4.86
N ILE A 120 9.21 0.95 5.53
CA ILE A 120 8.26 0.68 6.63
C ILE A 120 7.02 -0.05 6.10
N ILE A 121 6.45 0.40 4.98
CA ILE A 121 5.25 -0.22 4.37
C ILE A 121 5.55 -1.64 3.87
N ALA A 122 6.73 -1.85 3.26
CA ALA A 122 7.17 -3.16 2.81
C ALA A 122 7.43 -4.11 3.99
N GLY A 123 8.00 -3.60 5.09
CA GLY A 123 8.20 -4.37 6.31
C GLY A 123 6.88 -4.86 6.92
N ASP A 124 5.88 -3.97 7.00
CA ASP A 124 4.53 -4.30 7.47
C ASP A 124 3.87 -5.38 6.60
N SER A 125 3.95 -5.21 5.26
CA SER A 125 3.41 -6.17 4.29
C SER A 125 4.09 -7.55 4.38
N LEU A 126 5.43 -7.59 4.50
CA LEU A 126 6.19 -8.83 4.66
C LEU A 126 5.86 -9.52 5.99
N GLY A 127 5.73 -8.75 7.08
CA GLY A 127 5.30 -9.26 8.38
C GLY A 127 3.92 -9.92 8.32
N GLY A 128 2.97 -9.31 7.61
CA GLY A 128 1.64 -9.87 7.37
C GLY A 128 1.67 -11.20 6.61
N ILE A 129 2.49 -11.31 5.57
CA ILE A 129 2.65 -12.57 4.81
C ILE A 129 3.24 -13.67 5.69
N VAL A 130 4.28 -13.35 6.47
CA VAL A 130 4.89 -14.32 7.40
C VAL A 130 3.86 -14.76 8.45
N SER A 131 3.11 -13.83 9.03
CA SER A 131 2.06 -14.14 10.00
C SER A 131 0.96 -15.04 9.41
N ALA A 132 0.52 -14.76 8.18
CA ALA A 132 -0.47 -15.59 7.49
C ALA A 132 -0.01 -17.03 7.29
N ILE A 133 1.27 -17.24 6.97
CA ILE A 133 1.86 -18.59 6.86
C ILE A 133 1.80 -19.29 8.23
N PHE A 134 2.17 -18.60 9.32
CA PHE A 134 2.14 -19.18 10.67
C PHE A 134 0.72 -19.58 11.12
N ILE A 135 -0.29 -18.76 10.82
CA ILE A 135 -1.69 -19.04 11.16
C ILE A 135 -2.17 -20.33 10.48
N ILE A 136 -1.85 -20.51 9.19
CA ILE A 136 -2.26 -21.70 8.44
C ILE A 136 -1.60 -22.97 8.99
N PHE A 137 -0.35 -22.89 9.44
CA PHE A 137 0.36 -24.02 10.05
C PHE A 137 -0.05 -24.31 11.51
N SER A 138 -0.99 -23.57 12.08
CA SER A 138 -1.50 -23.74 13.46
C SER A 138 -0.41 -23.75 14.55
N LEU A 139 0.74 -23.12 14.28
CA LEU A 139 1.78 -22.91 15.28
C LEU A 139 1.32 -21.81 16.24
N LYS A 140 0.92 -22.18 17.46
CA LYS A 140 0.67 -21.23 18.56
C LYS A 140 2.00 -20.60 19.00
N PHE A 141 2.52 -19.65 18.21
CA PHE A 141 3.48 -18.70 18.74
C PHE A 141 2.74 -17.58 19.44
N PHE A 142 3.29 -17.16 20.58
CA PHE A 142 2.93 -15.93 21.27
C PHE A 142 3.19 -14.79 20.29
N VAL A 143 2.18 -14.40 19.52
CA VAL A 143 2.26 -13.20 18.69
C VAL A 143 2.50 -12.08 19.68
N PHE A 144 3.70 -11.48 19.64
CA PHE A 144 3.96 -10.22 20.31
C PHE A 144 2.97 -9.21 19.72
N GLN A 145 1.85 -9.05 20.40
CA GLN A 145 0.89 -8.00 20.14
C GLN A 145 1.56 -6.72 20.62
N PHE A 146 2.41 -6.16 19.76
CA PHE A 146 2.96 -4.84 20.01
C PHE A 146 1.78 -3.90 20.06
N ASN A 147 1.59 -3.29 21.23
CA ASN A 147 0.56 -2.28 21.41
C ASN A 147 0.75 -1.19 20.34
N GLU A 148 -0.34 -0.63 19.80
CA GLU A 148 -0.29 0.45 18.78
C GLU A 148 0.67 1.58 19.18
N ILE A 149 0.69 1.88 20.48
CA ILE A 149 1.58 2.85 21.13
C ILE A 149 3.07 2.48 21.00
N PHE A 150 3.41 1.20 21.08
CA PHE A 150 4.79 0.70 20.99
C PHE A 150 5.32 0.76 19.55
N SER A 151 4.48 0.43 18.56
CA SER A 151 4.80 0.59 17.14
C SER A 151 5.01 2.08 16.79
N PHE A 152 4.12 2.95 17.26
CA PHE A 152 4.25 4.40 17.10
C PHE A 152 5.52 4.94 17.78
N LEU A 153 5.86 4.48 18.99
CA LEU A 153 7.07 4.84 19.70
C LEU A 153 8.34 4.45 18.95
N ILE A 154 8.38 3.27 18.33
CA ILE A 154 9.52 2.81 17.51
C ILE A 154 9.71 3.68 16.27
N VAL A 155 8.62 4.02 15.58
CA VAL A 155 8.68 4.91 14.41
C VAL A 155 9.13 6.31 14.83
N LEU A 156 8.65 6.81 15.98
CA LEU A 156 9.07 8.08 16.55
C LEU A 156 10.56 8.07 16.95
N LEU A 157 11.04 6.99 17.57
CA LEU A 157 12.44 6.82 17.98
C LEU A 157 13.38 6.76 16.76
N MET A 158 12.97 6.07 15.69
CA MET A 158 13.74 6.05 14.45
C MET A 158 13.77 7.43 13.77
N PHE A 159 12.65 8.17 13.80
CA PHE A 159 12.59 9.54 13.31
C PHE A 159 13.51 10.48 14.11
N ILE A 160 13.52 10.36 15.44
CA ILE A 160 14.40 11.13 16.33
C ILE A 160 15.87 10.78 16.10
N SER A 161 16.21 9.49 15.97
CA SER A 161 17.57 9.04 15.66
C SER A 161 18.11 9.64 14.36
N LEU A 162 17.27 9.75 13.32
CA LEU A 162 17.62 10.39 12.05
C LEU A 162 17.82 11.90 12.16
N LEU A 163 17.10 12.58 13.05
CA LEU A 163 17.32 14.00 13.35
C LEU A 163 18.66 14.23 14.06
N PHE A 164 19.05 13.36 15.01
CA PHE A 164 20.33 13.47 15.71
C PHE A 164 21.52 13.30 14.78
N ARG A 165 21.42 12.47 13.73
CA ARG A 165 22.48 12.30 12.72
C ARG A 165 22.64 13.49 11.76
N LYS A 166 21.74 14.49 11.84
CA LYS A 166 21.82 15.76 11.09
C LYS A 166 22.50 16.87 11.90
N ILE A 167 22.61 16.70 13.23
CA ILE A 167 23.18 17.72 14.13
C ILE A 167 24.70 17.55 14.33
N TRP A 168 25.27 16.43 13.88
CA TRP A 168 26.71 16.15 13.84
C TRP A 168 27.18 15.97 12.40
#